data_AF-A0A7S1SZ85-F1
#
_entry.id   AF-A0A7S1SZ85-F1
#
_cell.length_a   1.000
_cell.length_b   1.000
_cell.length_c   1.000
_cell.angle_alpha   90.00
_cell.angle_beta   90.00
_cell.angle_gamma   90.00
#
_symmetry.space_group_name_H-M   'P 1'
#
loop_
_entity.id
_entity.type
_entity.pdbx_description
1 polymer ?
#
loop_
_entity_poly.entity_id
_entity_poly.type
_entity_poly.pdbx_seq_one_letter_code
_entity_poly.pdbx_strand_id
1 'polypeptide(L)'
;RILLLPKDPLDDKNIMLEIRAGTGGDEASLWAADLVRMYQKYAATQGWKTQMVSCSEAEGNGYKEAVLQVSGERVYSKLKYESGVHRVQRVPATESAGRVHTSTATVAIMPEAEEVDVEINDNDIELSTARSGGAGGQNVNKASQTSPLLSP
;
A
#
# COMPACT_ATOMS: atom_id res chain seq x y z
N ARG A 1 12.13 -23.40 -25.74
CA ARG A 1 12.21 -23.95 -24.37
C ARG A 1 10.89 -23.65 -23.68
N ILE A 2 10.09 -24.67 -23.37
CA ILE A 2 8.82 -24.50 -22.66
C ILE A 2 9.18 -24.50 -21.16
N LEU A 3 9.10 -23.34 -20.52
CA LEU A 3 9.29 -23.21 -19.07
C LEU A 3 8.00 -23.66 -18.37
N LEU A 4 8.13 -24.63 -17.47
CA LEU A 4 7.09 -25.46 -16.84
C LEU A 4 6.30 -24.78 -15.71
N LEU A 5 6.14 -23.45 -15.74
CA LEU A 5 5.33 -22.76 -14.75
C LEU A 5 4.00 -22.33 -15.39
N PRO A 6 2.85 -22.72 -14.81
CA PRO A 6 1.57 -22.16 -15.24
C PRO A 6 1.62 -20.64 -15.10
N LYS A 7 1.07 -19.94 -16.09
CA LYS A 7 1.01 -18.48 -16.08
C LYS A 7 0.16 -18.04 -14.88
N ASP A 8 0.70 -17.14 -14.08
CA ASP A 8 -0.02 -16.56 -12.94
C ASP A 8 -1.02 -15.54 -13.48
N PRO A 9 -2.31 -15.60 -13.09
CA PRO A 9 -3.32 -14.66 -13.56
C PRO A 9 -2.98 -13.20 -13.26
N LEU A 10 -2.11 -12.94 -12.28
CA LEU A 10 -1.69 -11.60 -11.87
C LEU A 10 -0.48 -11.07 -12.65
N ASP A 11 0.18 -11.90 -13.47
CA ASP A 11 1.47 -11.58 -14.09
C ASP A 11 1.46 -10.29 -14.92
N ASP A 12 0.32 -9.97 -15.54
CA ASP A 12 0.14 -8.81 -16.42
C ASP A 12 -0.27 -7.53 -15.66
N LYS A 13 -0.53 -7.62 -14.35
CA LYS A 13 -0.98 -6.48 -13.55
C LYS A 13 0.14 -5.48 -13.24
N ASN A 14 -0.26 -4.22 -13.14
CA ASN A 14 0.52 -3.18 -12.47
C ASN A 14 0.68 -3.51 -10.98
N ILE A 15 1.54 -2.77 -10.28
CA ILE A 15 1.75 -2.97 -8.86
C ILE A 15 1.67 -1.68 -8.06
N MET A 16 1.37 -1.86 -6.77
CA MET A 16 1.75 -0.95 -5.71
C MET A 16 3.01 -1.49 -5.03
N LEU A 17 4.07 -0.70 -5.08
CA LEU A 17 5.36 -0.98 -4.47
C LEU A 17 5.49 -0.12 -3.22
N GLU A 18 5.57 -0.78 -2.07
CA GLU A 18 5.69 -0.13 -0.77
C GLU A 18 7.06 -0.45 -0.16
N ILE A 19 7.77 0.60 0.27
CA ILE A 19 9.07 0.48 0.94
C ILE A 19 8.97 1.11 2.31
N ARG A 20 9.33 0.37 3.36
CA ARG A 20 9.38 0.84 4.74
C ARG A 20 10.78 0.72 5.31
N ALA A 21 11.26 1.77 5.97
CA ALA A 21 12.51 1.72 6.72
C ALA A 21 12.39 0.70 7.88
N GLY A 22 13.41 -0.13 8.05
CA GLY A 22 13.50 -1.14 9.11
C GLY A 22 14.44 -0.71 10.24
N THR A 23 15.27 -1.64 10.69
CA THR A 23 16.28 -1.38 11.72
C THR A 23 17.45 -0.59 11.12
N GLY A 24 17.98 0.40 11.85
CA GLY A 24 19.13 1.19 11.41
C GLY A 24 19.00 2.70 11.59
N GLY A 25 17.89 3.19 12.17
CA GLY A 25 17.68 4.62 12.40
C GLY A 25 17.65 5.41 11.08
N ASP A 26 18.29 6.58 11.06
CA ASP A 26 18.36 7.44 9.86
C ASP A 26 18.96 6.72 8.64
N GLU A 27 19.91 5.81 8.86
CA GLU A 27 20.50 5.02 7.77
C GLU A 27 19.48 4.09 7.10
N ALA A 28 18.50 3.57 7.86
CA ALA A 28 17.43 2.77 7.28
C ALA A 28 16.54 3.61 6.36
N SER A 29 16.31 4.88 6.70
CA SER A 29 15.56 5.81 5.85
C SER A 29 16.29 6.23 4.59
N LEU A 30 17.61 6.41 4.67
CA LEU A 30 18.46 6.60 3.50
C LEU A 30 18.47 5.35 2.61
N TRP A 31 18.52 4.16 3.21
CA TRP A 31 18.45 2.90 2.48
C TRP A 31 17.11 2.71 1.77
N ALA A 32 15.99 3.05 2.42
CA ALA A 32 14.68 3.05 1.78
C ALA A 32 14.63 3.99 0.57
N ALA A 33 15.22 5.19 0.66
CA ALA A 33 15.31 6.11 -0.46
C ALA A 33 16.20 5.61 -1.61
N ASP A 34 17.30 4.92 -1.30
CA ASP A 34 18.13 4.25 -2.30
C ASP A 34 17.34 3.16 -3.04
N LEU A 35 16.53 2.37 -2.33
CA LEU A 35 15.65 1.37 -2.94
C LEU A 35 14.59 2.02 -3.83
N VAL A 36 13.92 3.10 -3.38
CA VAL A 36 12.97 3.85 -4.22
C VAL A 36 13.63 4.28 -5.53
N ARG A 37 14.81 4.90 -5.44
CA ARG A 37 15.58 5.35 -6.62
C ARG A 37 16.00 4.18 -7.50
N MET A 38 16.38 3.05 -6.91
CA MET A 38 16.74 1.83 -7.64
C MET A 38 15.56 1.32 -8.46
N TYR A 39 14.36 1.19 -7.86
CA TYR A 39 13.17 0.73 -8.57
C TYR A 39 12.70 1.71 -9.64
N GLN A 40 12.75 3.03 -9.39
CA GLN A 40 12.43 4.04 -10.40
C GLN A 40 13.35 3.92 -11.63
N LYS A 41 14.66 3.75 -11.40
CA LYS A 41 15.61 3.53 -12.48
C LYS A 41 15.36 2.22 -13.21
N TYR A 42 15.14 1.13 -12.48
CA TYR A 42 14.83 -0.16 -13.09
C TYR A 42 13.57 -0.08 -13.95
N ALA A 43 12.48 0.50 -13.44
CA ALA A 43 11.25 0.73 -14.18
C ALA A 43 11.49 1.53 -15.47
N ALA A 44 12.29 2.60 -15.42
CA ALA A 44 12.66 3.36 -16.61
C ALA A 44 13.41 2.51 -17.65
N THR A 45 14.32 1.61 -17.24
CA THR A 45 14.98 0.68 -18.18
C THR A 45 14.03 -0.35 -18.80
N GLN A 46 12.92 -0.65 -18.14
CA GLN A 46 11.87 -1.54 -18.65
C GLN A 46 10.81 -0.79 -19.48
N GLY A 47 10.90 0.54 -19.60
CA GLY A 47 9.87 1.37 -20.24
C GLY A 47 8.58 1.50 -19.42
N TRP A 48 8.62 1.20 -18.13
CA TRP A 48 7.49 1.35 -17.21
C TRP A 48 7.41 2.76 -16.65
N LYS A 49 6.19 3.17 -16.28
CA LYS A 49 5.91 4.44 -15.62
C LYS A 49 5.87 4.23 -14.11
N THR A 50 6.56 5.08 -13.36
CA THR A 50 6.48 5.13 -11.90
C THR A 50 5.81 6.42 -11.43
N GLN A 51 4.91 6.33 -10.46
CA GLN A 51 4.26 7.47 -9.83
C GLN A 51 4.36 7.33 -8.31
N MET A 52 4.85 8.37 -7.63
CA MET A 52 4.79 8.43 -6.16
C MET A 52 3.34 8.67 -5.74
N VAL A 53 2.79 7.75 -4.95
CA VAL A 53 1.41 7.81 -4.45
C VAL A 53 1.36 8.45 -3.08
N SER A 54 2.24 8.00 -2.19
CA SER A 54 2.40 8.57 -0.85
C SER A 54 3.84 8.41 -0.38
N CYS A 55 4.29 9.31 0.47
CA CYS A 55 5.57 9.16 1.15
C CYS A 55 5.53 9.82 2.52
N SER A 56 6.35 9.28 3.43
CA SER A 56 6.62 9.81 4.76
C SER A 56 8.12 10.00 4.86
N GLU A 57 8.56 11.25 4.88
CA GLU A 57 9.97 11.62 4.95
C GLU A 57 10.52 11.43 6.37
N ALA A 58 11.80 11.09 6.47
CA ALA A 58 12.52 11.06 7.74
C ALA A 58 13.14 12.43 8.05
N GLU A 59 13.33 12.73 9.33
CA GLU A 59 13.95 13.99 9.79
C GLU A 59 15.39 14.14 9.28
N GLY A 60 16.13 13.03 9.24
CA GLY A 60 17.53 12.95 8.81
C GLY A 60 17.75 12.72 7.30
N ASN A 61 16.72 12.92 6.46
CA ASN A 61 16.68 12.60 5.01
C ASN A 61 16.28 11.14 4.68
N GLY A 62 15.76 10.93 3.48
CA GLY A 62 15.21 9.65 3.02
C GLY A 62 13.76 9.42 3.46
N TYR A 63 13.30 8.17 3.40
CA TYR A 63 11.90 7.81 3.65
C TYR A 63 11.74 6.88 4.86
N LYS A 64 10.78 7.16 5.73
CA LYS A 64 10.23 6.18 6.67
C LYS A 64 9.33 5.19 5.94
N GLU A 65 8.54 5.71 5.00
CA GLU A 65 7.62 4.96 4.14
C GLU A 65 7.52 5.63 2.78
N ALA A 66 7.49 4.85 1.70
CA ALA A 66 7.24 5.34 0.35
C ALA A 66 6.41 4.32 -0.43
N VAL A 67 5.38 4.81 -1.12
CA VAL A 67 4.48 4.01 -1.92
C VAL A 67 4.51 4.51 -3.36
N LEU A 68 4.84 3.62 -4.28
CA LEU A 68 4.91 3.89 -5.71
C LEU A 68 3.93 3.01 -6.47
N GLN A 69 3.15 3.62 -7.34
CA GLN A 69 2.46 2.89 -8.39
C GLN A 69 3.43 2.68 -9.55
N VAL A 70 3.54 1.43 -10.03
CA VAL A 70 4.35 1.08 -11.19
C VAL A 70 3.46 0.44 -12.24
N SER A 71 3.38 1.09 -13.40
CA SER A 71 2.49 0.69 -14.50
C SER A 71 3.27 0.37 -15.77
N GLY A 72 2.90 -0.69 -16.46
CA GLY A 72 3.54 -1.12 -17.70
C GLY A 72 3.29 -2.59 -18.03
N GLU A 73 4.05 -3.13 -18.98
CA GLU A 73 3.91 -4.52 -19.39
C GLU A 73 4.50 -5.48 -18.35
N ARG A 74 3.66 -6.39 -17.83
CA ARG A 74 4.07 -7.54 -17.01
C ARG A 74 4.85 -7.18 -15.73
N VAL A 75 4.47 -6.07 -15.11
CA VAL A 75 5.19 -5.51 -13.94
C VAL A 75 5.20 -6.50 -12.78
N TYR A 76 4.04 -7.02 -12.38
CA TYR A 76 3.93 -7.94 -11.26
C TYR A 76 4.77 -9.21 -11.48
N SER A 77 4.73 -9.80 -12.69
CA SER A 77 5.48 -11.04 -12.98
C SER A 77 6.98 -10.93 -12.71
N LYS A 78 7.56 -9.74 -12.92
CA LYS A 78 8.99 -9.49 -12.74
C LYS A 78 9.35 -9.08 -11.33
N LEU A 79 8.47 -8.36 -10.63
CA LEU A 79 8.77 -7.79 -9.31
C LEU A 79 8.22 -8.62 -8.14
N LYS A 80 7.35 -9.62 -8.35
CA LYS A 80 6.74 -10.41 -7.27
C LYS A 80 7.74 -11.10 -6.32
N TYR A 81 8.96 -11.35 -6.79
CA TYR A 81 10.03 -11.98 -6.01
C TYR A 81 10.89 -10.98 -5.21
N GLU A 82 10.65 -9.69 -5.36
CA GLU A 82 11.39 -8.63 -4.65
C GLU A 82 10.78 -8.32 -3.27
N SER A 83 9.63 -8.89 -2.96
CA SER A 83 8.98 -8.76 -1.65
C SER A 83 9.83 -9.39 -0.54
N GLY A 84 9.99 -8.67 0.56
CA GLY A 84 10.73 -9.15 1.73
C GLY A 84 11.63 -8.09 2.35
N VAL A 85 12.55 -8.55 3.20
CA VAL A 85 13.49 -7.67 3.90
C VAL A 85 14.79 -7.56 3.11
N HIS A 86 15.20 -6.32 2.84
CA HIS A 86 16.42 -5.95 2.14
C HIS A 86 17.43 -5.40 3.14
N ARG A 87 18.63 -6.03 3.20
CA ARG A 87 19.70 -5.66 4.14
C ARG A 87 20.82 -4.90 3.44
N VAL A 88 21.33 -3.86 4.09
CA VAL A 88 22.53 -3.13 3.67
C VAL A 88 23.58 -3.13 4.77
N GLN A 89 24.86 -3.23 4.40
CA GLN A 89 26.00 -3.10 5.30
C GLN A 89 26.99 -2.11 4.70
N ARG A 90 27.11 -0.92 5.29
CA ARG A 90 28.02 0.15 4.84
C ARG A 90 28.37 1.08 6.00
N VAL A 91 29.33 1.97 5.78
CA VAL A 91 29.55 3.12 6.67
C VAL A 91 28.44 4.14 6.36
N PRO A 92 27.52 4.44 7.30
CA PRO A 92 26.46 5.42 7.07
C PRO A 92 27.02 6.80 6.75
N ALA A 93 26.27 7.57 5.97
CA ALA A 93 26.61 8.98 5.75
C ALA A 93 26.53 9.81 7.06
N THR A 94 25.77 9.32 8.04
CA THR A 94 25.58 9.93 9.35
C THR A 94 26.64 9.52 10.39
N GLU A 95 27.59 8.66 10.04
CA GLU A 95 28.57 8.08 10.98
C GLU A 95 29.96 8.74 10.85
N SER A 96 30.45 9.34 11.94
CA SER A 96 31.73 10.08 11.95
C SER A 96 32.97 9.20 12.16
N ALA A 97 32.83 8.00 12.77
CA ALA A 97 33.97 7.15 13.13
C ALA A 97 34.32 6.10 12.07
N GLY A 98 33.64 6.10 10.92
CA GLY A 98 33.92 5.16 9.83
C GLY A 98 33.52 3.70 10.11
N ARG A 99 32.63 3.46 11.08
CA ARG A 99 32.20 2.11 11.44
C ARG A 99 31.13 1.61 10.46
N VAL A 100 31.19 0.33 10.12
CA VAL A 100 30.17 -0.31 9.28
C VAL A 100 28.95 -0.64 10.14
N HIS A 101 27.79 -0.15 9.72
CA HIS A 101 26.50 -0.48 10.33
C HIS A 101 25.72 -1.44 9.44
N THR A 102 24.80 -2.17 10.06
CA THR A 102 23.83 -3.02 9.34
C THR A 102 22.46 -2.41 9.49
N SER A 103 21.81 -2.12 8.36
CA SER A 103 20.46 -1.56 8.31
C SER A 103 19.56 -2.39 7.42
N THR A 104 18.25 -2.26 7.59
CA THR A 104 17.24 -2.99 6.82
C THR A 104 16.11 -2.08 6.33
N ALA A 105 15.45 -2.49 5.26
CA ALA A 105 14.18 -1.95 4.79
C ALA A 105 13.31 -3.11 4.28
N THR A 106 11.99 -2.98 4.39
CA THR A 106 11.04 -3.96 3.87
C THR A 106 10.45 -3.45 2.56
N VAL A 107 10.35 -4.33 1.57
CA VAL A 107 9.66 -4.09 0.30
C VAL A 107 8.43 -5.00 0.24
N ALA A 108 7.28 -4.43 -0.08
CA ALA A 108 6.05 -5.16 -0.36
C ALA A 108 5.58 -4.86 -1.78
N ILE A 109 5.28 -5.91 -2.54
CA ILE A 109 4.81 -5.84 -3.92
C ILE A 109 3.39 -6.38 -3.99
N MET A 110 2.43 -5.50 -4.23
CA MET A 110 1.01 -5.85 -4.31
C MET A 110 0.52 -5.60 -5.74
N PRO A 111 -0.18 -6.56 -6.38
CA PRO A 111 -0.82 -6.31 -7.67
C PRO A 111 -1.92 -5.27 -7.50
N GLU A 112 -2.12 -4.41 -8.49
CA GLU A 112 -3.24 -3.47 -8.50
C GLU A 112 -4.57 -4.25 -8.47
N ALA A 113 -5.43 -3.94 -7.50
CA ALA A 113 -6.75 -4.53 -7.41
C ALA A 113 -7.63 -4.00 -8.55
N GLU A 114 -8.46 -4.85 -9.13
CA GLU A 114 -9.55 -4.37 -9.99
C GLU A 114 -10.67 -3.88 -9.06
N GLU A 115 -11.18 -2.68 -9.30
CA GLU A 115 -12.41 -2.24 -8.65
C GLU A 115 -13.53 -3.17 -9.09
N VAL A 116 -14.08 -3.92 -8.13
CA VAL A 116 -15.29 -4.70 -8.37
C VAL A 116 -16.45 -3.79 -8.01
N ASP A 117 -17.25 -3.42 -9.00
CA ASP A 117 -18.54 -2.79 -8.76
C ASP A 117 -19.42 -3.78 -7.99
N VAL A 118 -19.48 -3.62 -6.67
CA VAL A 118 -20.38 -4.39 -5.82
C VAL A 118 -21.77 -3.77 -5.96
N GLU A 119 -22.57 -4.32 -6.88
CA GLU A 119 -24.00 -4.08 -6.87
C GLU A 119 -24.58 -4.72 -5.59
N ILE A 120 -24.89 -3.88 -4.60
CA ILE A 120 -25.65 -4.33 -3.42
C ILE A 120 -27.06 -4.65 -3.90
N ASN A 121 -27.40 -5.94 -3.91
CA ASN A 121 -28.77 -6.37 -4.19
C ASN A 121 -29.61 -6.12 -2.94
N ASP A 122 -30.64 -5.28 -3.04
CA ASP A 122 -31.53 -4.94 -1.92
C ASP A 122 -32.18 -6.18 -1.27
N ASN A 123 -32.23 -7.31 -1.98
CA ASN A 123 -32.74 -8.59 -1.45
C ASN A 123 -31.80 -9.27 -0.43
N ASP A 124 -30.52 -8.90 -0.37
CA ASP A 124 -29.54 -9.46 0.58
C ASP A 124 -29.40 -8.60 1.84
N ILE A 125 -30.18 -7.52 1.97
CA ILE A 125 -30.19 -6.63 3.14
C ILE A 125 -31.24 -7.12 4.16
N GLU A 126 -30.82 -7.92 5.14
CA GLU A 126 -31.64 -8.21 6.31
C GLU A 126 -31.60 -7.03 7.30
N LEU A 127 -32.55 -6.10 7.15
CA LEU A 127 -32.79 -5.01 8.10
C LEU A 127 -33.57 -5.52 9.33
N SER A 128 -32.86 -6.05 10.34
CA SER A 128 -33.48 -6.38 11.63
C SER A 128 -33.58 -5.13 12.52
N THR A 129 -34.77 -4.55 12.66
CA THR A 129 -35.03 -3.50 13.66
C THR A 129 -35.32 -4.14 15.02
N ALA A 130 -34.38 -4.08 15.96
CA ALA A 130 -34.63 -4.48 17.35
C ALA A 130 -35.27 -3.30 18.13
N ARG A 131 -36.40 -3.55 18.80
CA ARG A 131 -36.97 -2.60 19.78
C ARG A 131 -36.35 -2.87 21.16
N SER A 132 -35.80 -1.83 21.79
CA SER A 132 -35.34 -1.88 23.18
C SER A 132 -36.50 -2.23 24.12
N GLY A 133 -36.42 -3.39 24.77
CA GLY A 133 -37.36 -3.81 25.80
C GLY A 133 -37.25 -2.92 27.03
N GLY A 134 -38.30 -2.15 27.31
CA GLY A 134 -38.46 -1.40 28.55
C GLY A 134 -39.94 -1.16 28.81
N ALA A 135 -40.43 -1.68 29.94
CA ALA A 135 -41.80 -1.49 30.37
C ALA A 135 -41.99 -0.08 30.97
N GLY A 136 -43.04 0.63 30.52
CA GLY A 136 -43.75 1.60 31.36
C GLY A 136 -43.76 3.06 30.89
N GLY A 137 -44.96 3.61 30.72
CA GLY A 137 -45.25 5.01 31.05
C GLY A 137 -45.70 5.92 29.90
N GLN A 138 -46.94 6.37 29.98
CA GLN A 138 -47.61 7.35 29.10
C GLN A 138 -46.89 8.71 29.07
N ASN A 139 -46.78 9.38 27.91
CA ASN A 139 -47.64 10.53 27.51
C ASN A 139 -47.12 11.25 26.23
N VAL A 140 -47.99 11.30 25.21
CA VAL A 140 -48.26 12.41 24.26
C VAL A 140 -47.19 12.91 23.26
N ASN A 141 -47.48 12.59 21.99
CA ASN A 141 -47.40 13.38 20.75
C ASN A 141 -46.49 14.62 20.68
N LYS A 142 -45.56 14.60 19.72
CA LYS A 142 -45.50 15.57 18.62
C LYS A 142 -44.71 15.01 17.44
N ALA A 143 -45.36 15.02 16.28
CA ALA A 143 -44.72 14.80 15.00
C ALA A 143 -43.82 16.00 14.66
N SER A 144 -42.60 15.72 14.19
CA SER A 144 -41.86 16.62 13.31
C SER A 144 -41.15 15.77 12.27
N GLN A 145 -41.54 15.97 11.01
CA GLN A 145 -40.93 15.40 9.83
C GLN A 145 -39.50 15.92 9.67
N THR A 146 -38.58 15.11 9.17
CA THR A 146 -37.40 15.59 8.44
C THR A 146 -37.07 14.57 7.35
N SER A 147 -37.33 14.98 6.11
CA SER A 147 -37.13 14.23 4.87
C SER A 147 -35.64 14.01 4.55
N PRO A 148 -35.29 12.97 3.74
CA PRO A 148 -33.93 12.74 3.29
C PRO A 148 -33.61 13.69 2.11
N LEU A 149 -32.40 14.22 2.06
CA LEU A 149 -31.89 14.89 0.86
C LEU A 149 -30.80 14.03 0.25
N LEU A 150 -31.22 13.31 -0.80
CA LEU A 150 -30.37 12.72 -1.83
C LEU A 150 -30.06 13.79 -2.89
N SER A 151 -28.78 13.89 -3.22
CA SER A 151 -28.20 14.21 -4.55
C SER A 151 -28.35 15.67 -5.04
N PRO A 152 -27.65 16.11 -6.11
CA PRO A 152 -27.19 15.39 -7.31
C PRO A 152 -25.87 14.63 -7.16
#